data_AF-A0A952U626-F1
#
_entry.id   AF-A0A952U626-F1
#
_cell.length_a   1.000
_cell.length_b   1.000
_cell.length_c   1.000
_cell.angle_alpha   90.00
_cell.angle_beta   90.00
_cell.angle_gamma   90.00
#
_symmetry.space_group_name_H-M   'P 1'
#
loop_
_entity.id
_entity.type
_entity.pdbx_description
1 polymer ?
#
loop_
_entity_poly.entity_id
_entity_poly.type
_entity_poly.pdbx_seq_one_letter_code
_entity_poly.pdbx_strand_id
1 'polypeptide(L)'
;MNISIQDVLTRLSPTYPNLLIGISVYVMIICSLINMFLQKKPDTRISFLCTAVIILCLVDKVAVGPMLYASGLEVFLLRIPMFVAPLITAGMTRWDASRPWGIVGGLIGGAYLFSRWFFEMRGA
;
A
#
# COMPACT_ATOMS: atom_id res chain seq x y z
N MET A 1 -8.76 -18.63 17.12
CA MET A 1 -7.76 -17.65 17.60
C MET A 1 -8.49 -16.38 17.97
N ASN A 2 -8.38 -15.92 19.21
CA ASN A 2 -9.06 -14.71 19.68
C ASN A 2 -8.16 -13.51 19.36
N ILE A 3 -8.56 -12.67 18.41
CA ILE A 3 -7.78 -11.49 18.00
C ILE A 3 -8.08 -10.38 19.00
N SER A 4 -7.09 -9.96 19.79
CA SER A 4 -7.27 -8.79 20.64
C SER A 4 -7.17 -7.51 19.81
N ILE A 5 -8.01 -6.53 20.12
CA ILE A 5 -7.97 -5.19 19.51
C ILE A 5 -6.59 -4.55 19.73
N GLN A 6 -5.92 -4.85 20.85
CA GLN A 6 -4.56 -4.39 21.10
C GLN A 6 -3.56 -4.91 20.07
N ASP A 7 -3.66 -6.17 19.63
CA ASP A 7 -2.74 -6.73 18.62
C ASP A 7 -2.87 -6.01 17.27
N VAL A 8 -4.11 -5.64 16.91
CA VAL A 8 -4.37 -4.88 15.68
C VAL A 8 -3.78 -3.48 15.79
N LEU A 9 -3.98 -2.79 16.92
CA LEU A 9 -3.44 -1.46 17.17
C LEU A 9 -1.91 -1.44 17.20
N THR A 10 -1.27 -2.45 17.79
CA THR A 10 0.19 -2.56 17.81
C THR A 10 0.76 -2.77 16.42
N ARG A 11 0.08 -3.51 15.53
CA ARG A 11 0.52 -3.71 14.13
C ARG A 11 0.27 -2.51 13.22
N LEU A 12 -0.76 -1.73 13.54
CA LEU A 12 -1.01 -0.40 12.98
C LEU A 12 0.00 0.65 13.48
N SER A 13 0.94 0.29 14.36
CA SER A 13 2.03 1.20 14.69
C SER A 13 2.96 1.38 13.47
N PRO A 14 3.47 2.60 13.21
CA PRO A 14 4.48 2.83 12.18
C PRO A 14 5.81 2.11 12.46
N THR A 15 6.06 1.73 13.71
CA THR A 15 7.30 1.07 14.12
C THR A 15 7.32 -0.42 13.76
N TYR A 16 6.17 -1.07 13.59
CA TYR A 16 6.07 -2.50 13.32
C TYR A 16 5.89 -2.80 11.82
N PRO A 17 6.57 -3.79 11.23
CA PRO A 17 7.65 -4.63 11.79
C PRO A 17 9.03 -3.95 11.81
N ASN A 18 9.25 -2.97 10.95
CA ASN A 18 10.44 -2.12 10.90
C ASN A 18 9.98 -0.70 10.57
N LEU A 19 10.62 0.31 11.16
CA LEU A 19 10.23 1.71 10.98
C LEU A 19 10.19 2.14 9.51
N LEU A 20 11.21 1.81 8.72
CA LEU A 20 11.27 2.18 7.29
C LEU A 20 10.14 1.54 6.47
N ILE A 21 9.89 0.25 6.71
CA ILE A 21 8.84 -0.53 6.03
C ILE A 21 7.47 -0.03 6.46
N GLY A 22 7.25 0.20 7.75
CA GLY A 22 6.00 0.74 8.28
C GLY A 22 5.70 2.12 7.68
N ILE A 23 6.68 3.03 7.68
CA ILE A 23 6.53 4.39 7.12
C ILE A 23 6.21 4.36 5.63
N SER A 24 6.86 3.49 4.83
CA SER A 24 6.61 3.45 3.38
C SER A 24 5.14 3.20 3.03
N VAL A 25 4.44 2.37 3.79
CA VAL A 25 3.00 2.12 3.59
C VAL A 25 2.18 3.37 3.89
N TYR A 26 2.51 4.13 4.94
CA TYR A 26 1.84 5.41 5.24
C TYR A 26 2.11 6.45 4.17
N VAL A 27 3.33 6.50 3.61
CA VAL A 27 3.64 7.41 2.50
C VAL A 27 2.80 7.06 1.28
N MET A 28 2.61 5.78 0.95
CA MET A 28 1.72 5.36 -0.13
C MET A 28 0.26 5.75 0.11
N ILE A 29 -0.23 5.62 1.35
CA ILE A 29 -1.57 6.09 1.74
C ILE A 29 -1.69 7.60 1.52
N ILE A 30 -0.71 8.38 1.99
CA ILE A 30 -0.69 9.84 1.84
C ILE A 30 -0.65 10.23 0.36
N CYS A 31 0.22 9.62 -0.44
CA CYS A 31 0.28 9.87 -1.90
C CYS A 31 -1.04 9.54 -2.58
N SER A 32 -1.71 8.46 -2.19
CA SER A 32 -3.01 8.06 -2.74
C SER A 32 -4.12 9.03 -2.36
N LEU A 33 -4.13 9.53 -1.11
CA LEU A 33 -5.05 10.56 -0.66
C LEU A 33 -4.82 11.88 -1.40
N ILE A 34 -3.58 12.33 -1.51
CA ILE A 34 -3.23 13.55 -2.24
C ILE A 34 -3.67 13.44 -3.70
N ASN A 35 -3.39 12.30 -4.36
CA ASN A 35 -3.81 12.05 -5.74
C ASN A 35 -5.34 12.00 -5.89
N MET A 36 -6.08 11.56 -4.87
CA MET A 36 -7.54 11.59 -4.85
C MET A 36 -8.09 13.01 -4.70
N PHE A 37 -7.54 13.81 -3.78
CA PHE A 37 -8.03 15.17 -3.50
C PHE A 37 -7.60 16.22 -4.55
N LEU A 38 -6.46 16.02 -5.23
CA LEU A 38 -5.97 16.96 -6.25
C LEU A 38 -6.66 16.83 -7.61
N GLN A 39 -7.67 15.95 -7.75
CA GLN A 39 -8.36 15.80 -9.02
C GLN A 39 -9.27 17.00 -9.28
N LYS A 40 -9.05 17.66 -10.43
CA LYS A 40 -9.86 18.80 -10.88
C LYS A 40 -11.35 18.46 -11.06
N LYS A 41 -11.66 17.22 -11.40
CA LYS A 41 -13.02 16.68 -11.48
C LYS A 41 -13.04 15.36 -10.73
N PRO A 42 -14.07 15.08 -9.91
CA PRO A 42 -14.19 13.78 -9.26
C PRO A 42 -14.38 12.71 -10.34
N ASP A 43 -13.34 11.91 -10.58
CA ASP A 43 -13.45 10.70 -11.40
C ASP A 43 -13.57 9.50 -10.46
N THR A 44 -14.77 8.93 -10.41
CA THR A 44 -15.10 7.78 -9.55
C THR A 44 -14.13 6.62 -9.74
N ARG A 45 -13.57 6.42 -10.95
CA ARG A 45 -12.64 5.33 -11.23
C ARG A 45 -11.31 5.53 -10.54
N ILE A 46 -10.77 6.75 -10.61
CA ILE A 46 -9.47 7.06 -10.00
C ILE A 46 -9.61 7.07 -8.48
N SER A 47 -10.70 7.65 -7.96
CA SER A 47 -11.00 7.60 -6.53
C SER A 47 -11.13 6.17 -6.03
N PHE A 48 -11.84 5.29 -6.75
CA PHE A 48 -11.96 3.88 -6.38
C PHE A 48 -10.61 3.17 -6.34
N LEU A 49 -9.73 3.40 -7.33
CA LEU A 49 -8.38 2.82 -7.32
C LEU A 49 -7.54 3.34 -6.15
N CYS A 50 -7.56 4.64 -5.86
CA CYS A 50 -6.86 5.20 -4.71
C CYS A 50 -7.40 4.64 -3.39
N THR A 51 -8.71 4.53 -3.23
CA THR A 51 -9.34 3.93 -2.05
C THR A 51 -8.97 2.45 -1.91
N ALA A 52 -8.99 1.68 -3.00
CA ALA A 52 -8.57 0.29 -2.98
C ALA A 52 -7.11 0.13 -2.54
N VAL A 53 -6.20 0.98 -3.02
CA VAL A 53 -4.80 0.99 -2.57
C VAL A 53 -4.70 1.27 -1.08
N ILE A 54 -5.45 2.26 -0.57
CA ILE A 54 -5.44 2.59 0.87
C ILE A 54 -5.93 1.40 1.71
N ILE A 55 -7.01 0.74 1.29
CA ILE A 55 -7.52 -0.45 1.97
C ILE A 55 -6.48 -1.57 1.94
N LEU A 56 -5.87 -1.83 0.78
CA LEU A 56 -4.82 -2.84 0.64
C LEU A 56 -3.60 -2.55 1.52
N CYS A 57 -3.20 -1.28 1.65
CA CYS A 57 -2.14 -0.85 2.55
C CYS A 57 -2.47 -1.17 4.02
N LEU A 58 -3.70 -0.91 4.44
CA LEU A 58 -4.17 -1.20 5.80
C LEU A 58 -4.27 -2.71 6.05
N VAL A 59 -4.80 -3.46 5.08
CA VAL A 59 -4.89 -4.91 5.14
C VAL A 59 -3.50 -5.53 5.22
N ASP A 60 -2.55 -5.11 4.36
CA ASP A 60 -1.17 -5.57 4.41
C ASP A 60 -0.55 -5.28 5.79
N LYS A 61 -0.74 -4.08 6.36
CA LYS A 61 -0.22 -3.74 7.70
C LYS A 61 -0.78 -4.62 8.81
N VAL A 62 -2.06 -5.00 8.74
CA VAL A 62 -2.68 -5.91 9.71
C VAL A 62 -2.24 -7.36 9.47
N ALA A 63 -2.06 -7.74 8.21
CA ALA A 63 -1.79 -9.10 7.76
C ALA A 63 -0.31 -9.50 7.76
N VAL A 64 0.63 -8.57 7.93
CA VAL A 64 2.08 -8.83 8.11
C VAL A 64 2.40 -9.69 9.35
N GLY A 65 1.43 -9.95 10.24
CA GLY A 65 1.60 -10.97 11.28
C GLY A 65 1.41 -12.41 10.75
N PRO A 66 1.99 -13.43 11.41
CA PRO A 66 1.86 -14.85 11.04
C PRO A 66 0.42 -15.42 11.13
N MET A 67 -0.58 -14.57 11.35
CA MET A 67 -1.96 -14.96 11.64
C MET A 67 -2.84 -15.14 10.40
N LEU A 68 -2.53 -14.49 9.27
CA LEU A 68 -3.44 -14.49 8.11
C LEU A 68 -2.96 -15.31 6.91
N TYR A 69 -1.66 -15.52 6.76
CA TYR A 69 -1.11 -16.13 5.55
C TYR A 69 -0.12 -17.23 5.89
N ALA A 70 -0.53 -18.47 5.64
CA ALA A 70 0.31 -19.67 5.81
C ALA A 70 1.36 -19.81 4.69
N SER A 71 1.15 -19.12 3.56
CA SER A 71 2.04 -19.11 2.40
C SER A 71 2.46 -17.67 2.08
N GLY A 72 3.76 -17.42 1.92
CA GLY A 72 4.28 -16.08 1.60
C GLY A 72 3.78 -15.53 0.25
N LEU A 73 3.25 -16.40 -0.62
CA LEU A 73 2.77 -16.06 -1.96
C LEU A 73 1.50 -15.21 -1.94
N GLU A 74 0.55 -15.49 -1.05
CA GLU A 74 -0.70 -14.73 -0.92
C GLU A 74 -0.43 -13.27 -0.52
N VAL A 75 0.53 -13.06 0.38
CA VAL A 75 0.99 -11.72 0.78
C VAL A 75 1.62 -10.97 -0.39
N PHE A 76 2.37 -11.66 -1.25
CA PHE A 76 2.99 -11.05 -2.42
C PHE A 76 1.95 -10.63 -3.46
N LEU A 77 0.94 -11.47 -3.71
CA LEU A 77 -0.18 -11.13 -4.61
C LEU A 77 -0.95 -9.90 -4.10
N LEU A 78 -1.09 -9.73 -2.80
CA LEU A 78 -1.74 -8.56 -2.20
C LEU A 78 -0.96 -7.25 -2.42
N ARG A 79 0.38 -7.34 -2.49
CA ARG A 79 1.26 -6.17 -2.65
C ARG A 79 1.44 -5.73 -4.11
N ILE A 80 1.21 -6.60 -5.09
CA ILE A 80 1.22 -6.24 -6.52
C ILE A 80 0.27 -5.07 -6.84
N PRO A 81 -1.03 -5.09 -6.46
CA PRO A 81 -1.92 -3.98 -6.73
C PRO A 81 -1.51 -2.69 -6.00
N MET A 82 -0.82 -2.77 -4.86
CA MET A 82 -0.27 -1.59 -4.17
C MET A 82 0.83 -0.89 -5.00
N PHE A 83 1.52 -1.61 -5.87
CA PHE A 83 2.48 -1.07 -6.83
C PHE A 83 1.80 -0.59 -8.12
N VAL A 84 0.96 -1.44 -8.72
CA VAL A 84 0.42 -1.22 -10.06
C VAL A 84 -0.68 -0.16 -10.08
N ALA A 85 -1.58 -0.16 -9.10
CA ALA A 85 -2.74 0.73 -9.11
C ALA A 85 -2.37 2.22 -9.05
N PRO A 86 -1.40 2.67 -8.22
CA PRO A 86 -0.94 4.07 -8.27
C PRO A 86 -0.40 4.49 -9.65
N LEU A 87 0.32 3.60 -10.35
CA LEU A 87 0.81 3.88 -11.71
C LEU A 87 -0.34 3.96 -12.72
N ILE A 88 -1.34 3.09 -12.61
CA ILE A 88 -2.57 3.18 -13.42
C ILE A 88 -3.27 4.52 -13.16
N THR A 89 -3.42 4.94 -11.90
CA THR A 89 -4.04 6.24 -11.57
C THR A 89 -3.26 7.41 -12.15
N ALA A 90 -1.92 7.34 -12.21
CA ALA A 90 -1.08 8.35 -12.85
C ALA A 90 -1.25 8.41 -14.37
N GLY A 91 -1.47 7.26 -15.02
CA GLY A 91 -1.77 7.18 -16.46
C GLY A 91 -3.18 7.66 -16.81
N MET A 92 -4.15 7.43 -15.91
CA MET A 92 -5.54 7.85 -16.10
C MET A 92 -5.77 9.34 -15.82
N THR A 93 -4.99 9.93 -14.92
CA THR A 93 -5.20 11.32 -14.54
C THR A 93 -4.82 12.28 -15.66
N ARG A 94 -5.75 13.20 -15.95
CA ARG A 94 -5.57 14.27 -16.96
C ARG A 94 -5.00 15.55 -16.34
N TRP A 95 -4.77 15.56 -15.04
CA TRP A 95 -4.29 16.74 -14.32
C TRP A 95 -2.82 16.59 -13.96
N ASP A 96 -2.00 17.53 -14.44
CA ASP A 96 -0.55 17.41 -14.30
C ASP A 96 -0.07 17.59 -12.85
N ALA A 97 -0.85 18.22 -11.97
CA ALA A 97 -0.47 18.36 -10.56
C ALA A 97 -0.73 17.10 -9.72
N SER A 98 -1.68 16.23 -10.13
CA SER A 98 -1.98 14.99 -9.42
C SER A 98 -1.12 13.81 -9.92
N ARG A 99 -0.71 13.83 -11.19
CA ARG A 99 0.11 12.77 -11.82
C ARG A 99 1.38 12.40 -11.04
N PRO A 100 2.20 13.35 -10.54
CA PRO A 100 3.42 13.02 -9.81
C PRO A 100 3.15 12.17 -8.56
N TRP A 101 2.03 12.39 -7.87
CA TRP A 101 1.70 11.66 -6.65
C TRP A 101 1.35 10.19 -6.91
N GLY A 102 0.71 9.89 -8.03
CA GLY A 102 0.50 8.52 -8.48
C GLY A 102 1.81 7.82 -8.88
N ILE A 103 2.74 8.54 -9.52
CA ILE A 103 4.07 8.01 -9.88
C ILE A 103 4.89 7.73 -8.63
N VAL A 104 4.99 8.70 -7.71
CA VAL A 104 5.73 8.55 -6.45
C VAL A 104 5.14 7.41 -5.61
N GLY A 105 3.80 7.36 -5.49
CA GLY A 105 3.12 6.26 -4.81
C GLY A 105 3.43 4.90 -5.45
N GLY A 106 3.49 4.83 -6.78
CA GLY A 106 3.87 3.63 -7.52
C GLY A 106 5.32 3.23 -7.28
N LEU A 107 6.27 4.17 -7.39
CA LEU A 107 7.70 3.88 -7.14
C LEU A 107 7.94 3.36 -5.71
N ILE A 108 7.27 3.97 -4.72
CA ILE A 108 7.36 3.51 -3.33
C ILE A 108 6.70 2.14 -3.16
N GLY A 109 5.54 1.91 -3.77
CA GLY A 109 4.88 0.60 -3.76
C GLY A 109 5.73 -0.49 -4.43
N GLY A 110 6.46 -0.15 -5.49
CA GLY A 110 7.41 -1.06 -6.14
C GLY A 110 8.60 -1.36 -5.24
N ALA A 111 9.24 -0.32 -4.69
CA ALA A 111 10.33 -0.49 -3.73
C ALA A 111 9.88 -1.34 -2.52
N TYR A 112 8.66 -1.13 -2.02
CA TYR A 112 8.06 -1.92 -0.96
C TYR A 112 7.91 -3.40 -1.36
N LEU A 113 7.27 -3.68 -2.50
CA LEU A 113 7.07 -5.02 -3.03
C LEU A 113 8.40 -5.78 -3.18
N PHE A 114 9.38 -5.18 -3.85
CA PHE A 114 10.67 -5.81 -4.10
C PHE A 114 11.50 -5.98 -2.84
N SER A 115 11.49 -5.00 -1.93
CA SER A 115 12.21 -5.11 -0.65
C SER A 115 11.65 -6.29 0.16
N ARG A 116 10.33 -6.37 0.31
CA ARG A 116 9.71 -7.45 1.09
C ARG A 116 9.89 -8.80 0.41
N TRP A 117 9.79 -8.88 -0.91
CA TRP A 117 10.11 -10.10 -1.65
C TRP A 117 11.55 -10.57 -1.40
N PHE A 118 12.52 -9.66 -1.49
CA PHE A 118 13.92 -9.99 -1.28
C PHE A 118 14.18 -10.49 0.16
N PHE A 119 13.61 -9.84 1.17
CA PHE A 119 13.85 -10.21 2.57
C PHE A 119 13.00 -11.38 3.07
N GLU A 120 11.78 -11.58 2.56
CA GLU A 120 10.85 -12.60 3.07
C GLU A 120 10.80 -13.88 2.24
N MET A 121 11.01 -13.80 0.91
CA MET A 121 10.96 -14.98 0.03
C MET A 121 12.32 -15.54 -0.34
N ARG A 122 13.39 -14.75 -0.29
CA ARG A 122 14.75 -15.22 -0.63
C ARG A 122 15.51 -15.79 0.57
N GLY A 123 15.05 -15.49 1.79
CA GLY A 123 15.60 -16.01 3.05
C GLY A 123 14.82 -17.20 3.63
N ALA A 124 13.81 -17.70 2.91
CA ALA A 124 13.04 -18.90 3.24
C ALA A 124 13.55 -20.10 2.43
#